data_AF-A0A401QFZ7-F1
#
_entry.id   AF-A0A401QFZ7-F1
#
_cell.length_a   1.000
_cell.length_b   1.000
_cell.length_c   1.000
_cell.angle_alpha   90.00
_cell.angle_beta   90.00
_cell.angle_gamma   90.00
#
_symmetry.space_group_name_H-M   'P 1'
#
loop_
_entity.id
_entity.type
_entity.pdbx_description
1 polymer ?
#
loop_
_entity_poly.entity_id
_entity_poly.type
_entity_poly.pdbx_seq_one_letter_code
_entity_poly.pdbx_strand_id
1 'polypeptide(L)'
;CRDELKQWVRERTESFDQLKVPWGTRQRRTIKLEDRYTELAVVAAHRLGRNCDNEMMETASVHDSLASRAAERQEASQPMGMDHLFRKSYRPPRPSPPVLVVVVCGVPGIGKTTMVQRLLHGWAAGKMYRQFTFVFHFQFRELNLLEGGTCLVDIIANRHPFLAPKVGTILQRPDQILFVFDGLDESKEPLNFEQACEDPCEDLPVSTIVASLVGQKLLKGCSVLVTSRPLALATLESGQVHRFTEILGFFPEQRRCYFEKFYGQTAEGQRVYNHVRGHGTLYTLCFNPSYCWILCSALEGCFDQRKRGGKGRPPPRTITQLFSLFLANLLTNHARYAAHKTRSMLRISKMAFTGVRARHLVFYQKDLKDHRLESSQFLSGFLMEFMERDLGSSRLAFSFLHLTIQEYLAALYFVLGSKVEELKEVLGQVVLCEDGRYEIFSRFLSGLSKPANSAALEKSLRELPRKPCCVILDWLTKRTREAAKRGDKQGLLQALHCLFEAQQEKLVRDTLGPGAAIDLSAHNLNPVDCSAVAYALGSMDTVERFDASSSIAQREGLDHLMPHLNKCKEIG
;
A
#
# COMPACT_ATOMS: atom_id res chain seq x y z
N CYS A 1 -14.06 -7.77 -35.40
CA CYS A 1 -12.97 -8.20 -34.50
C CYS A 1 -12.42 -7.04 -33.63
N ARG A 2 -11.99 -5.89 -34.17
CA ARG A 2 -11.55 -4.75 -33.34
C ARG A 2 -12.64 -4.28 -32.38
N ASP A 3 -13.83 -4.02 -32.89
CA ASP A 3 -14.93 -3.49 -32.09
C ASP A 3 -15.47 -4.56 -31.12
N GLU A 4 -15.44 -5.85 -31.51
CA GLU A 4 -15.69 -6.99 -30.62
C GLU A 4 -14.67 -7.06 -29.47
N LEU A 5 -13.37 -6.87 -29.74
CA LEU A 5 -12.34 -6.82 -28.69
C LEU A 5 -12.58 -5.63 -27.74
N LYS A 6 -12.91 -4.45 -28.28
CA LYS A 6 -13.27 -3.30 -27.45
C LYS A 6 -14.47 -3.59 -26.56
N GLN A 7 -15.51 -4.22 -27.09
CA GLN A 7 -16.68 -4.61 -26.30
C GLN A 7 -16.30 -5.61 -25.20
N TRP A 8 -15.55 -6.66 -25.54
CA TRP A 8 -15.05 -7.65 -24.59
C TRP A 8 -14.23 -7.03 -23.45
N VAL A 9 -13.39 -6.04 -23.77
CA VAL A 9 -12.59 -5.30 -22.78
C VAL A 9 -13.48 -4.39 -21.93
N ARG A 10 -14.47 -3.69 -22.50
CA ARG A 10 -15.40 -2.86 -21.72
C ARG A 10 -16.13 -3.67 -20.67
N GLU A 11 -16.72 -4.80 -21.04
CA GLU A 11 -17.50 -5.65 -20.13
C GLU A 11 -16.68 -6.13 -18.92
N ARG A 12 -15.37 -6.38 -19.10
CA ARG A 12 -14.46 -6.83 -18.03
C ARG A 12 -13.82 -5.71 -17.23
N THR A 13 -13.84 -4.48 -17.72
CA THR A 13 -13.17 -3.34 -17.08
C THR A 13 -14.14 -2.32 -16.51
N GLU A 14 -15.41 -2.34 -16.90
CA GLU A 14 -16.43 -1.38 -16.48
C GLU A 14 -16.73 -1.43 -14.98
N SER A 15 -16.49 -2.57 -14.32
CA SER A 15 -16.72 -2.73 -12.89
C SER A 15 -15.66 -3.57 -12.20
N PHE A 16 -15.64 -3.49 -10.87
CA PHE A 16 -14.91 -4.42 -10.02
C PHE A 16 -15.81 -4.97 -8.93
N ASP A 17 -15.59 -6.23 -8.60
CA ASP A 17 -16.05 -6.84 -7.37
C ASP A 17 -15.18 -6.31 -6.23
N GLN A 18 -15.71 -5.42 -5.40
CA GLN A 18 -15.03 -5.11 -4.15
C GLN A 18 -15.04 -6.36 -3.25
N LEU A 19 -13.88 -6.68 -2.66
CA LEU A 19 -13.79 -7.58 -1.51
C LEU A 19 -14.86 -7.14 -0.50
N LYS A 20 -15.76 -8.04 -0.13
CA LYS A 20 -16.91 -7.75 0.73
C LYS A 20 -16.42 -7.06 2.01
N VAL A 21 -16.88 -5.84 2.27
CA VAL A 21 -16.61 -5.14 3.53
C VAL A 21 -17.77 -5.22 4.55
N PRO A 22 -17.47 -4.96 5.84
CA PRO A 22 -18.22 -5.02 7.11
C PRO A 22 -19.72 -5.24 7.30
N TRP A 23 -20.58 -4.81 6.38
CA TRP A 23 -21.94 -4.45 6.80
C TRP A 23 -22.98 -4.70 5.72
N GLY A 24 -23.98 -5.53 6.04
CA GLY A 24 -25.23 -5.63 5.30
C GLY A 24 -25.33 -6.79 4.30
N THR A 25 -26.52 -7.38 4.25
CA THR A 25 -26.97 -8.53 3.47
C THR A 25 -26.31 -8.79 2.10
N ARG A 26 -25.60 -9.92 2.02
CA ARG A 26 -25.57 -10.95 0.94
C ARG A 26 -25.38 -10.60 -0.55
N GLN A 27 -25.18 -9.36 -1.00
CA GLN A 27 -24.94 -9.10 -2.43
C GLN A 27 -23.52 -8.58 -2.70
N ARG A 28 -22.84 -9.16 -3.71
CA ARG A 28 -21.70 -8.52 -4.39
C ARG A 28 -22.18 -7.13 -4.81
N ARG A 29 -21.61 -6.05 -4.26
CA ARG A 29 -21.78 -4.73 -4.83
C ARG A 29 -20.77 -4.60 -5.96
N THR A 30 -21.24 -4.85 -7.17
CA THR A 30 -20.51 -4.52 -8.39
C THR A 30 -20.48 -2.99 -8.48
N ILE A 31 -19.29 -2.40 -8.40
CA ILE A 31 -19.14 -0.95 -8.47
C ILE A 31 -18.52 -0.59 -9.80
N LYS A 32 -19.07 0.43 -10.47
CA LYS A 32 -18.50 0.93 -11.71
C LYS A 32 -17.15 1.57 -11.47
N LEU A 33 -16.21 1.31 -12.36
CA LEU A 33 -14.88 1.89 -12.33
C LEU A 33 -14.92 3.42 -12.33
N GLU A 34 -15.76 4.03 -13.18
CA GLU A 34 -15.86 5.49 -13.30
C GLU A 34 -16.34 6.15 -11.98
N ASP A 35 -17.17 5.46 -11.19
CA ASP A 35 -17.74 6.00 -9.94
C ASP A 35 -16.72 6.01 -8.78
N ARG A 36 -15.65 5.22 -8.86
CA ARG A 36 -14.67 5.04 -7.77
C ARG A 36 -13.24 5.40 -8.14
N TYR A 37 -12.90 5.31 -9.42
CA TYR A 37 -11.55 5.57 -9.88
C TYR A 37 -11.16 7.01 -9.58
N THR A 38 -10.00 7.17 -8.96
CA THR A 38 -9.36 8.45 -8.73
C THR A 38 -8.02 8.41 -9.41
N GLU A 39 -7.67 9.49 -10.11
CA GLU A 39 -6.43 9.53 -10.88
C GLU A 39 -5.22 9.36 -9.96
N LEU A 40 -4.24 8.59 -10.43
CA LEU A 40 -3.00 8.35 -9.72
C LEU A 40 -1.92 9.29 -10.27
N ALA A 41 -1.09 9.80 -9.37
CA ALA A 41 0.11 10.50 -9.74
C ALA A 41 1.17 9.51 -10.23
N VAL A 42 1.71 9.77 -11.41
CA VAL A 42 2.78 8.97 -12.02
C VAL A 42 3.94 9.89 -12.39
N VAL A 43 5.16 9.49 -12.10
CA VAL A 43 6.38 10.25 -12.45
C VAL A 43 7.34 9.40 -13.26
N ALA A 44 8.17 10.03 -14.09
CA ALA A 44 9.26 9.32 -14.75
C ALA A 44 10.31 8.91 -13.71
N ALA A 45 10.63 7.63 -13.66
CA ALA A 45 11.65 7.10 -12.76
C ALA A 45 12.99 7.02 -13.51
N HIS A 46 14.04 7.63 -12.95
CA HIS A 46 15.36 7.66 -13.58
C HIS A 46 16.34 6.61 -13.03
N ARG A 47 15.95 5.83 -12.00
CA ARG A 47 16.83 4.85 -11.35
C ARG A 47 16.10 3.55 -11.08
N LEU A 48 16.57 2.47 -11.71
CA LEU A 48 16.38 1.10 -11.23
C LEU A 48 17.31 0.89 -10.02
N GLY A 49 16.82 0.25 -8.96
CA GLY A 49 17.67 -0.24 -7.87
C GLY A 49 17.82 0.68 -6.66
N ARG A 50 16.72 1.14 -6.06
CA ARG A 50 16.74 1.40 -4.62
C ARG A 50 16.48 0.08 -3.89
N ASN A 51 17.54 -0.53 -3.38
CA ASN A 51 17.42 -1.53 -2.32
C ASN A 51 16.99 -0.80 -1.06
N CYS A 52 15.69 -0.63 -0.88
CA CYS A 52 15.14 -0.03 0.31
C CYS A 52 14.00 -0.89 0.81
N ASP A 53 14.33 -1.68 1.83
CA ASP A 53 13.52 -2.78 2.32
C ASP A 53 12.26 -2.35 3.11
N ASN A 54 12.01 -1.04 3.24
CA ASN A 54 10.76 -0.48 3.78
C ASN A 54 10.10 0.45 2.76
N GLU A 55 9.75 -0.13 1.61
CA GLU A 55 9.27 0.55 0.41
C GLU A 55 8.14 1.57 0.71
N MET A 56 7.24 1.28 1.65
CA MET A 56 6.07 2.12 1.95
C MET A 56 6.44 3.45 2.62
N MET A 57 7.34 3.45 3.61
CA MET A 57 7.72 4.66 4.35
C MET A 57 8.68 5.54 3.54
N GLU A 58 9.57 4.94 2.76
CA GLU A 58 10.39 5.71 1.82
C GLU A 58 9.53 6.31 0.70
N THR A 59 8.60 5.53 0.13
CA THR A 59 7.64 6.07 -0.85
C THR A 59 6.81 7.20 -0.26
N ALA A 60 6.39 7.11 1.01
CA ALA A 60 5.71 8.20 1.70
C ALA A 60 6.59 9.46 1.81
N SER A 61 7.87 9.29 2.17
CA SER A 61 8.84 10.39 2.27
C SER A 61 9.14 11.05 0.90
N VAL A 62 9.37 10.24 -0.13
CA VAL A 62 9.55 10.70 -1.52
C VAL A 62 8.30 11.39 -2.05
N HIS A 63 7.12 10.81 -1.79
CA HIS A 63 5.83 11.40 -2.12
C HIS A 63 5.69 12.78 -1.45
N ASP A 64 5.97 12.90 -0.16
CA ASP A 64 5.82 14.15 0.57
C ASP A 64 6.82 15.22 0.11
N SER A 65 8.06 14.83 -0.22
CA SER A 65 9.04 15.72 -0.84
C SER A 65 8.56 16.23 -2.21
N LEU A 66 8.05 15.34 -3.07
CA LEU A 66 7.56 15.71 -4.40
C LEU A 66 6.24 16.49 -4.33
N ALA A 67 5.34 16.18 -3.41
CA ALA A 67 4.11 16.93 -3.16
C ALA A 67 4.41 18.36 -2.73
N SER A 68 5.40 18.54 -1.85
CA SER A 68 5.84 19.85 -1.38
C SER A 68 6.46 20.66 -2.52
N ARG A 69 7.35 20.05 -3.31
CA ARG A 69 7.93 20.69 -4.52
C ARG A 69 6.88 21.06 -5.57
N ALA A 70 5.86 20.21 -5.75
CA ALA A 70 4.76 20.48 -6.68
C ALA A 70 3.89 21.67 -6.21
N ALA A 71 3.74 21.86 -4.90
CA ALA A 71 3.05 23.01 -4.32
C ALA A 71 3.84 24.32 -4.48
N GLU A 72 5.18 24.26 -4.51
CA GLU A 72 6.09 25.42 -4.52
C GLU A 72 6.39 26.03 -5.90
N ARG A 73 5.85 25.48 -7.00
CA ARG A 73 5.95 26.03 -8.38
C ARG A 73 7.38 26.31 -8.89
N GLN A 74 8.39 25.54 -8.50
CA GLN A 74 9.72 25.58 -9.13
C GLN A 74 10.18 24.16 -9.52
N GLU A 75 10.24 23.94 -10.85
CA GLU A 75 10.82 22.80 -11.59
C GLU A 75 9.91 21.68 -12.17
N ALA A 76 10.40 21.13 -13.29
CA ALA A 76 9.72 20.50 -14.42
C ALA A 76 9.23 19.05 -14.24
N SER A 77 9.05 18.59 -13.02
CA SER A 77 8.58 17.22 -12.73
C SER A 77 7.10 17.20 -12.40
N GLN A 78 6.26 17.74 -13.31
CA GLN A 78 4.82 17.61 -13.15
C GLN A 78 4.41 16.12 -13.23
N PRO A 79 3.44 15.67 -12.41
CA PRO A 79 2.87 14.34 -12.54
C PRO A 79 2.43 14.11 -13.98
N MET A 80 2.92 13.03 -14.59
CA MET A 80 2.57 12.65 -15.95
C MET A 80 1.15 12.08 -15.94
N GLY A 81 0.28 12.63 -16.79
CA GLY A 81 -1.02 12.03 -17.07
C GLY A 81 -0.85 10.59 -17.59
N MET A 82 -1.70 9.67 -17.13
CA MET A 82 -1.63 8.27 -17.55
C MET A 82 -1.80 8.07 -19.06
N ASP A 83 -2.37 9.03 -19.79
CA ASP A 83 -2.50 9.05 -21.24
C ASP A 83 -1.20 9.44 -21.98
N HIS A 84 -0.16 9.83 -21.24
CA HIS A 84 1.13 10.26 -21.78
C HIS A 84 2.26 9.22 -21.63
N LEU A 85 2.00 8.02 -21.10
CA LEU A 85 3.03 7.00 -20.86
C LEU A 85 3.84 6.66 -22.13
N PHE A 86 3.18 6.60 -23.29
CA PHE A 86 3.80 6.32 -24.60
C PHE A 86 4.09 7.58 -25.43
N ARG A 87 3.89 8.78 -24.86
CA ARG A 87 4.09 10.06 -25.57
C ARG A 87 5.54 10.53 -25.43
N LYS A 88 6.10 11.15 -26.49
CA LYS A 88 7.45 11.75 -26.47
C LYS A 88 7.54 12.83 -25.39
N SER A 89 8.67 12.89 -24.66
CA SER A 89 8.91 13.93 -23.66
C SER A 89 8.90 15.33 -24.31
N TYR A 90 8.31 16.31 -23.64
CA TYR A 90 7.93 17.61 -24.22
C TYR A 90 9.08 18.58 -24.62
N ARG A 91 10.36 18.17 -24.59
CA ARG A 91 11.53 18.96 -25.04
C ARG A 91 12.70 18.01 -25.37
N PRO A 92 13.11 17.81 -26.65
CA PRO A 92 14.10 18.67 -27.34
C PRO A 92 13.89 18.80 -28.88
N PRO A 93 14.69 19.58 -29.63
CA PRO A 93 14.44 19.91 -31.06
C PRO A 93 14.85 18.83 -32.08
N ARG A 94 15.02 17.57 -31.66
CA ARG A 94 15.48 16.45 -32.52
C ARG A 94 14.46 15.32 -32.54
N PRO A 95 14.35 14.55 -33.64
CA PRO A 95 13.50 13.35 -33.67
C PRO A 95 14.00 12.33 -32.65
N SER A 96 13.32 12.21 -31.50
CA SER A 96 13.57 11.12 -30.55
C SER A 96 12.87 9.83 -31.03
N PRO A 97 13.47 8.65 -30.79
CA PRO A 97 12.85 7.37 -31.11
C PRO A 97 11.51 7.21 -30.38
N PRO A 98 10.58 6.39 -30.92
CA PRO A 98 9.29 6.12 -30.28
C PRO A 98 9.50 5.43 -28.92
N VAL A 99 8.68 5.79 -27.93
CA VAL A 99 8.65 5.09 -26.65
C VAL A 99 7.79 3.85 -26.85
N LEU A 100 8.43 2.69 -27.00
CA LEU A 100 7.73 1.42 -27.27
C LEU A 100 7.57 0.58 -26.01
N VAL A 101 8.51 0.65 -25.08
CA VAL A 101 8.51 -0.22 -23.88
C VAL A 101 8.47 0.66 -22.64
N VAL A 102 7.38 0.55 -21.89
CA VAL A 102 7.14 1.30 -20.66
C VAL A 102 7.00 0.32 -19.50
N VAL A 103 7.72 0.59 -18.42
CA VAL A 103 7.56 -0.13 -17.15
C VAL A 103 6.96 0.81 -16.13
N VAL A 104 5.93 0.35 -15.44
CA VAL A 104 5.25 1.07 -14.36
C VAL A 104 5.48 0.32 -13.05
N CYS A 105 6.15 0.95 -12.11
CA CYS A 105 6.44 0.38 -10.80
C CYS A 105 5.69 1.10 -9.68
N GLY A 106 5.63 0.43 -8.53
CA GLY A 106 5.15 1.04 -7.30
C GLY A 106 4.87 0.00 -6.22
N VAL A 107 4.73 0.47 -4.99
CA VAL A 107 4.56 -0.37 -3.81
C VAL A 107 3.26 -1.19 -3.81
N PRO A 108 3.12 -2.21 -2.96
CA PRO A 108 1.86 -2.93 -2.80
C PRO A 108 0.68 -1.99 -2.47
N GLY A 109 -0.49 -2.25 -3.08
CA GLY A 109 -1.71 -1.46 -2.85
C GLY A 109 -1.77 -0.09 -3.53
N ILE A 110 -0.68 0.36 -4.18
CA ILE A 110 -0.61 1.71 -4.78
C ILE A 110 -1.52 1.92 -6.00
N GLY A 111 -2.12 0.83 -6.54
CA GLY A 111 -3.12 0.90 -7.61
C GLY A 111 -2.63 0.51 -9.02
N LYS A 112 -1.51 -0.22 -9.17
CA LYS A 112 -0.97 -0.68 -10.47
C LYS A 112 -2.02 -1.39 -11.35
N THR A 113 -2.65 -2.46 -10.86
CA THR A 113 -3.69 -3.20 -11.60
C THR A 113 -4.93 -2.33 -11.87
N THR A 114 -5.34 -1.50 -10.92
CA THR A 114 -6.47 -0.57 -11.11
C THR A 114 -6.17 0.49 -12.19
N MET A 115 -4.91 0.93 -12.29
CA MET A 115 -4.42 1.82 -13.35
C MET A 115 -4.51 1.14 -14.72
N VAL A 116 -4.05 -0.11 -14.83
CA VAL A 116 -4.17 -0.93 -16.05
C VAL A 116 -5.64 -1.09 -16.45
N GLN A 117 -6.52 -1.41 -15.50
CA GLN A 117 -7.96 -1.51 -15.75
C GLN A 117 -8.53 -0.20 -16.29
N ARG A 118 -8.13 0.96 -15.73
CA ARG A 118 -8.55 2.29 -16.21
C ARG A 118 -8.05 2.63 -17.61
N LEU A 119 -6.82 2.24 -17.91
CA LEU A 119 -6.23 2.38 -19.24
C LEU A 119 -7.01 1.58 -20.27
N LEU A 120 -7.26 0.30 -20.00
CA LEU A 120 -7.99 -0.61 -20.88
C LEU A 120 -9.43 -0.13 -21.11
N HIS A 121 -10.13 0.28 -20.05
CA HIS A 121 -11.47 0.85 -20.16
C HIS A 121 -11.47 2.12 -21.02
N GLY A 122 -10.50 3.02 -20.80
CA GLY A 122 -10.34 4.25 -21.56
C GLY A 122 -10.05 4.00 -23.04
N TRP A 123 -9.19 3.02 -23.37
CA TRP A 123 -8.90 2.60 -24.74
C TRP A 123 -10.14 2.02 -25.41
N ALA A 124 -10.85 1.12 -24.73
CA ALA A 124 -12.03 0.48 -25.27
C ALA A 124 -13.16 1.50 -25.50
N ALA A 125 -13.29 2.52 -24.64
CA ALA A 125 -14.16 3.67 -24.81
C ALA A 125 -13.71 4.65 -25.92
N GLY A 126 -12.51 4.49 -26.48
CA GLY A 126 -11.92 5.42 -27.44
C GLY A 126 -11.54 6.76 -26.83
N LYS A 127 -11.33 6.84 -25.51
CA LYS A 127 -10.90 8.05 -24.78
C LYS A 127 -9.38 8.12 -24.62
N MET A 128 -8.68 6.99 -24.62
CA MET A 128 -7.22 6.89 -24.45
C MET A 128 -6.60 6.04 -25.54
N TYR A 129 -5.30 6.24 -25.81
CA TYR A 129 -4.50 5.33 -26.63
C TYR A 129 -5.07 4.98 -28.02
N ARG A 130 -5.68 5.97 -28.69
CA ARG A 130 -6.35 5.80 -29.99
C ARG A 130 -5.41 5.33 -31.10
N GLN A 131 -4.10 5.53 -30.95
CA GLN A 131 -3.09 5.08 -31.90
C GLN A 131 -2.99 3.53 -31.98
N PHE A 132 -3.44 2.81 -30.95
CA PHE A 132 -3.41 1.35 -30.97
C PHE A 132 -4.76 0.79 -31.43
N THR A 133 -4.72 0.02 -32.51
CA THR A 133 -5.88 -0.71 -33.04
C THR A 133 -6.22 -1.89 -32.14
N PHE A 134 -5.22 -2.58 -31.59
CA PHE A 134 -5.38 -3.72 -30.69
C PHE A 134 -4.61 -3.51 -29.38
N VAL A 135 -5.26 -3.80 -28.26
CA VAL A 135 -4.62 -3.83 -26.94
C VAL A 135 -4.92 -5.18 -26.30
N PHE A 136 -3.87 -5.94 -26.01
CA PHE A 136 -3.97 -7.25 -25.36
C PHE A 136 -3.51 -7.13 -23.92
N HIS A 137 -4.29 -7.65 -22.98
CA HIS A 137 -4.01 -7.60 -21.56
C HIS A 137 -3.86 -9.00 -20.99
N PHE A 138 -2.72 -9.24 -20.35
CA PHE A 138 -2.37 -10.50 -19.72
C PHE A 138 -1.88 -10.25 -18.29
N GLN A 139 -2.45 -10.96 -17.34
CA GLN A 139 -1.96 -10.98 -15.96
C GLN A 139 -0.96 -12.12 -15.81
N PHE A 140 0.19 -11.88 -15.19
CA PHE A 140 1.17 -12.96 -15.00
C PHE A 140 0.60 -14.13 -14.19
N ARG A 141 -0.28 -13.89 -13.21
CA ARG A 141 -1.00 -14.96 -12.49
C ARG A 141 -1.78 -15.89 -13.41
N GLU A 142 -2.40 -15.35 -14.46
CA GLU A 142 -3.15 -16.14 -15.44
C GLU A 142 -2.20 -16.85 -16.41
N LEU A 143 -1.16 -16.17 -16.87
CA LEU A 143 -0.13 -16.75 -17.75
C LEU A 143 0.60 -17.93 -17.09
N ASN A 144 0.79 -17.87 -15.77
CA ASN A 144 1.42 -18.95 -15.00
C ASN A 144 0.63 -20.26 -15.00
N LEU A 145 -0.66 -20.24 -15.38
CA LEU A 145 -1.51 -21.44 -15.51
C LEU A 145 -1.19 -22.24 -16.77
N LEU A 146 -0.44 -21.68 -17.72
CA LEU A 146 0.02 -22.38 -18.90
C LEU A 146 1.15 -23.34 -18.51
N GLU A 147 1.03 -24.60 -18.91
CA GLU A 147 2.03 -25.65 -18.69
C GLU A 147 2.87 -25.85 -19.94
N GLY A 148 4.20 -25.98 -19.78
CA GLY A 148 5.12 -26.21 -20.90
C GLY A 148 5.44 -24.97 -21.74
N GLY A 149 5.89 -25.20 -22.97
CA GLY A 149 6.02 -24.16 -23.99
C GLY A 149 4.65 -23.70 -24.48
N THR A 150 4.59 -22.49 -25.00
CA THR A 150 3.45 -21.98 -25.76
C THR A 150 3.95 -21.01 -26.84
N CYS A 151 3.06 -20.46 -27.67
CA CYS A 151 3.42 -19.39 -28.59
C CYS A 151 2.56 -18.13 -28.36
N LEU A 152 2.99 -16.99 -28.90
CA LEU A 152 2.24 -15.74 -28.74
C LEU A 152 0.84 -15.82 -29.38
N VAL A 153 0.72 -16.55 -30.49
CA VAL A 153 -0.57 -16.77 -31.15
C VAL A 153 -1.55 -17.50 -30.24
N ASP A 154 -1.09 -18.55 -29.56
CA ASP A 154 -1.90 -19.34 -28.63
C ASP A 154 -2.26 -18.54 -27.38
N ILE A 155 -1.33 -17.75 -26.82
CA ILE A 155 -1.61 -16.86 -25.69
C ILE A 155 -2.78 -15.91 -26.03
N ILE A 156 -2.75 -15.28 -27.22
CA ILE A 156 -3.81 -14.38 -27.68
C ILE A 156 -5.11 -15.16 -27.94
N ALA A 157 -5.04 -16.29 -28.63
CA ALA A 157 -6.21 -17.11 -28.99
C ALA A 157 -6.91 -17.69 -27.75
N ASN A 158 -6.16 -18.16 -26.75
CA ASN A 158 -6.70 -18.68 -25.50
C ASN A 158 -7.42 -17.58 -24.70
N ARG A 159 -6.86 -16.37 -24.66
CA ARG A 159 -7.49 -15.24 -23.96
C ARG A 159 -8.66 -14.64 -24.72
N HIS A 160 -8.58 -14.64 -26.06
CA HIS A 160 -9.57 -14.07 -26.96
C HIS A 160 -9.95 -15.05 -28.09
N PRO A 161 -10.73 -16.12 -27.81
CA PRO A 161 -11.01 -17.18 -28.79
C PRO A 161 -11.64 -16.68 -30.09
N PHE A 162 -12.44 -15.61 -30.04
CA PHE A 162 -13.05 -14.97 -31.21
C PHE A 162 -12.03 -14.32 -32.17
N LEU A 163 -10.78 -14.11 -31.73
CA LEU A 163 -9.69 -13.59 -32.56
C LEU A 163 -8.82 -14.69 -33.15
N ALA A 164 -8.90 -15.95 -32.69
CA ALA A 164 -8.04 -17.06 -33.11
C ALA A 164 -7.79 -17.15 -34.63
N PRO A 165 -8.82 -17.13 -35.52
CA PRO A 165 -8.58 -17.24 -36.96
C PRO A 165 -7.96 -15.98 -37.59
N LYS A 166 -7.84 -14.88 -36.84
CA LYS A 166 -7.38 -13.57 -37.31
C LYS A 166 -6.07 -13.13 -36.68
N VAL A 167 -5.53 -13.88 -35.70
CA VAL A 167 -4.32 -13.47 -34.96
C VAL A 167 -3.15 -13.24 -35.91
N GLY A 168 -2.89 -14.16 -36.84
CA GLY A 168 -1.81 -14.01 -37.82
C GLY A 168 -1.90 -12.71 -38.62
N THR A 169 -3.10 -12.32 -39.09
CA THR A 169 -3.31 -11.04 -39.79
C THR A 169 -3.13 -9.83 -38.88
N ILE A 170 -3.57 -9.92 -37.61
CA ILE A 170 -3.42 -8.83 -36.64
C ILE A 170 -1.93 -8.55 -36.40
N LEU A 171 -1.12 -9.59 -36.22
CA LEU A 171 0.30 -9.49 -35.89
C LEU A 171 1.17 -8.90 -37.03
N GLN A 172 0.66 -8.80 -38.26
CA GLN A 172 1.36 -8.18 -39.40
C GLN A 172 1.54 -6.65 -39.26
N ARG A 173 0.82 -6.00 -38.34
CA ARG A 173 0.89 -4.55 -38.08
C ARG A 173 1.30 -4.27 -36.63
N PRO A 174 2.54 -4.63 -36.23
CA PRO A 174 2.98 -4.54 -34.84
C PRO A 174 2.92 -3.11 -34.28
N ASP A 175 3.13 -2.09 -35.12
CA ASP A 175 3.05 -0.66 -34.78
C ASP A 175 1.70 -0.21 -34.21
N GLN A 176 0.63 -0.99 -34.45
CA GLN A 176 -0.73 -0.70 -33.98
C GLN A 176 -1.15 -1.55 -32.77
N ILE A 177 -0.22 -2.32 -32.18
CA ILE A 177 -0.48 -3.25 -31.09
C ILE A 177 0.18 -2.76 -29.81
N LEU A 178 -0.58 -2.81 -28.72
CA LEU A 178 -0.07 -2.67 -27.36
C LEU A 178 -0.30 -3.95 -26.57
N PHE A 179 0.77 -4.51 -26.03
CA PHE A 179 0.72 -5.60 -25.05
C PHE A 179 0.83 -5.02 -23.64
N VAL A 180 -0.09 -5.40 -22.76
CA VAL A 180 -0.08 -5.01 -21.34
C VAL A 180 0.11 -6.27 -20.50
N PHE A 181 1.26 -6.36 -19.83
CA PHE A 181 1.60 -7.42 -18.90
C PHE A 181 1.52 -6.90 -17.46
N ASP A 182 0.49 -7.32 -16.74
CA ASP A 182 0.20 -6.86 -15.37
C ASP A 182 0.76 -7.83 -14.32
N GLY A 183 1.59 -7.33 -13.41
CA GLY A 183 2.12 -8.06 -12.25
C GLY A 183 3.37 -8.90 -12.53
N LEU A 184 4.41 -8.34 -13.15
CA LEU A 184 5.67 -9.07 -13.42
C LEU A 184 6.30 -9.68 -12.16
N ASP A 185 6.09 -9.03 -11.00
CA ASP A 185 6.52 -9.56 -9.70
C ASP A 185 5.83 -10.87 -9.28
N GLU A 186 4.85 -11.32 -10.07
CA GLU A 186 4.09 -12.54 -9.89
C GLU A 186 4.40 -13.56 -11.00
N SER A 187 5.37 -13.29 -11.88
CA SER A 187 5.79 -14.21 -12.93
C SER A 187 6.37 -15.50 -12.37
N LYS A 188 6.01 -16.65 -12.96
CA LYS A 188 6.58 -17.97 -12.63
C LYS A 188 8.07 -18.07 -12.99
N GLU A 189 8.55 -17.31 -13.96
CA GLU A 189 9.96 -17.33 -14.38
C GLU A 189 10.47 -15.90 -14.55
N PRO A 190 11.74 -15.60 -14.20
CA PRO A 190 12.34 -14.33 -14.58
C PRO A 190 12.35 -14.22 -16.11
N LEU A 191 12.22 -12.99 -16.61
CA LEU A 191 12.27 -12.77 -18.05
C LEU A 191 13.63 -13.21 -18.60
N ASN A 192 13.61 -14.09 -19.59
CA ASN A 192 14.81 -14.65 -20.19
C ASN A 192 15.19 -13.86 -21.45
N PHE A 193 16.19 -12.98 -21.33
CA PHE A 193 16.69 -12.17 -22.44
C PHE A 193 17.84 -12.83 -23.23
N GLU A 194 18.39 -13.92 -22.71
CA GLU A 194 19.48 -14.70 -23.35
C GLU A 194 18.95 -15.41 -24.60
N GLN A 195 17.75 -15.97 -24.51
CA GLN A 195 17.04 -16.56 -25.64
C GLN A 195 16.15 -15.51 -26.31
N ALA A 196 15.90 -15.69 -27.61
CA ALA A 196 15.11 -14.79 -28.43
C ALA A 196 14.09 -15.58 -29.24
N CYS A 197 12.87 -15.06 -29.28
CA CYS A 197 11.81 -15.51 -30.16
C CYS A 197 11.64 -14.47 -31.27
N GLU A 198 11.69 -14.90 -32.53
CA GLU A 198 11.41 -14.03 -33.70
C GLU A 198 10.08 -14.40 -34.38
N ASP A 199 9.65 -15.66 -34.27
CA ASP A 199 8.40 -16.17 -34.83
C ASP A 199 7.29 -16.21 -33.76
N PRO A 200 6.16 -15.49 -33.93
CA PRO A 200 5.02 -15.55 -33.02
C PRO A 200 4.39 -16.95 -32.81
N CYS A 201 4.68 -17.90 -33.69
CA CYS A 201 4.20 -19.29 -33.63
C CYS A 201 5.21 -20.24 -32.95
N GLU A 202 6.38 -19.75 -32.55
CA GLU A 202 7.41 -20.56 -31.91
C GLU A 202 7.00 -21.00 -30.51
N ASP A 203 7.17 -22.29 -30.21
CA ASP A 203 6.82 -22.88 -28.92
C ASP A 203 7.95 -22.66 -27.90
N LEU A 204 7.76 -21.66 -27.03
CA LEU A 204 8.75 -21.20 -26.05
C LEU A 204 8.11 -20.90 -24.69
N PRO A 205 8.91 -20.83 -23.61
CA PRO A 205 8.42 -20.35 -22.33
C PRO A 205 7.87 -18.93 -22.42
N VAL A 206 6.79 -18.65 -21.68
CA VAL A 206 6.18 -17.30 -21.60
C VAL A 206 7.21 -16.25 -21.22
N SER A 207 8.15 -16.58 -20.33
CA SER A 207 9.26 -15.71 -19.92
C SER A 207 10.10 -15.23 -21.11
N THR A 208 10.43 -16.13 -22.05
CA THR A 208 11.19 -15.83 -23.27
C THR A 208 10.35 -15.04 -24.27
N ILE A 209 9.06 -15.35 -24.43
CA ILE A 209 8.15 -14.62 -25.33
C ILE A 209 8.00 -13.17 -24.87
N VAL A 210 7.71 -12.95 -23.58
CA VAL A 210 7.56 -11.61 -23.02
C VAL A 210 8.89 -10.85 -23.08
N ALA A 211 10.00 -11.49 -22.73
CA ALA A 211 11.33 -10.91 -22.88
C ALA A 211 11.64 -10.52 -24.33
N SER A 212 11.22 -11.30 -25.31
CA SER A 212 11.43 -11.01 -26.74
C SER A 212 10.57 -9.84 -27.23
N LEU A 213 9.35 -9.67 -26.73
CA LEU A 213 8.51 -8.48 -26.98
C LEU A 213 9.11 -7.22 -26.34
N VAL A 214 9.53 -7.32 -25.08
CA VAL A 214 10.20 -6.24 -24.34
C VAL A 214 11.52 -5.85 -25.02
N GLY A 215 12.32 -6.83 -25.43
CA GLY A 215 13.57 -6.63 -26.17
C GLY A 215 13.39 -6.24 -27.63
N GLN A 216 12.15 -6.12 -28.12
CA GLN A 216 11.83 -5.79 -29.52
C GLN A 216 12.45 -6.76 -30.55
N LYS A 217 12.71 -8.00 -30.14
CA LYS A 217 13.14 -9.11 -31.02
C LYS A 217 11.91 -9.78 -31.67
N LEU A 218 10.83 -9.94 -30.90
CA LEU A 218 9.52 -10.38 -31.39
C LEU A 218 8.64 -9.17 -31.70
N LEU A 219 7.97 -9.16 -32.86
CA LEU A 219 7.04 -8.10 -33.28
C LEU A 219 7.62 -6.69 -33.14
N LYS A 220 8.81 -6.47 -33.71
CA LYS A 220 9.51 -5.18 -33.68
C LYS A 220 8.60 -4.01 -34.08
N GLY A 221 8.53 -3.00 -33.22
CA GLY A 221 7.65 -1.84 -33.38
C GLY A 221 6.37 -1.90 -32.55
N CYS A 222 6.05 -3.04 -31.93
CA CYS A 222 4.94 -3.13 -30.99
C CYS A 222 5.24 -2.38 -29.69
N SER A 223 4.17 -1.90 -29.05
CA SER A 223 4.27 -1.27 -27.74
C SER A 223 4.02 -2.28 -26.63
N VAL A 224 4.76 -2.16 -25.52
CA VAL A 224 4.67 -3.03 -24.36
C VAL A 224 4.59 -2.18 -23.09
N LEU A 225 3.60 -2.47 -22.25
CA LEU A 225 3.44 -1.93 -20.90
C LEU A 225 3.61 -3.07 -19.90
N VAL A 226 4.56 -2.95 -18.98
CA VAL A 226 4.76 -3.91 -17.90
C VAL A 226 4.52 -3.24 -16.55
N THR A 227 3.73 -3.84 -15.66
CA THR A 227 3.63 -3.38 -14.27
C THR A 227 4.39 -4.31 -13.33
N SER A 228 5.03 -3.77 -12.30
CA SER A 228 5.74 -4.59 -11.31
C SER A 228 5.96 -3.87 -9.98
N ARG A 229 6.45 -4.60 -8.97
CA ARG A 229 7.10 -4.01 -7.79
C ARG A 229 8.55 -3.65 -8.10
N PRO A 230 9.12 -2.59 -7.49
CA PRO A 230 10.51 -2.18 -7.74
C PRO A 230 11.52 -3.32 -7.61
N LEU A 231 11.39 -4.17 -6.58
CA LEU A 231 12.31 -5.27 -6.32
C LEU A 231 12.38 -6.31 -7.45
N ALA A 232 11.25 -6.57 -8.13
CA ALA A 232 11.17 -7.56 -9.21
C ALA A 232 11.69 -7.04 -10.56
N LEU A 233 12.06 -5.75 -10.64
CA LEU A 233 12.60 -5.14 -11.85
C LEU A 233 14.11 -5.33 -12.00
N ALA A 234 14.78 -5.98 -11.05
CA ALA A 234 16.23 -6.22 -11.11
C ALA A 234 16.67 -6.99 -12.37
N THR A 235 15.77 -7.81 -12.95
CA THR A 235 16.02 -8.59 -14.17
C THR A 235 15.85 -7.78 -15.46
N LEU A 236 15.25 -6.59 -15.39
CA LEU A 236 15.06 -5.72 -16.54
C LEU A 236 16.23 -4.75 -16.67
N GLU A 237 17.07 -4.95 -17.68
CA GLU A 237 18.20 -4.07 -17.96
C GLU A 237 17.74 -2.72 -18.53
N SER A 238 18.47 -1.65 -18.19
CA SER A 238 18.18 -0.29 -18.67
C SER A 238 18.23 -0.13 -20.20
N GLY A 239 18.87 -1.06 -20.92
CA GLY A 239 18.97 -1.04 -22.39
C GLY A 239 17.71 -1.49 -23.14
N GLN A 240 16.78 -2.17 -22.47
CA GLN A 240 15.59 -2.78 -23.10
C GLN A 240 14.32 -1.93 -22.89
N VAL A 241 14.33 -1.08 -21.88
CA VAL A 241 13.16 -0.29 -21.47
C VAL A 241 13.35 1.16 -21.84
N HIS A 242 12.41 1.72 -22.60
CA HIS A 242 12.48 3.11 -23.04
C HIS A 242 12.09 4.10 -21.95
N ARG A 243 11.23 3.68 -21.01
CA ARG A 243 10.74 4.52 -19.93
C ARG A 243 10.37 3.70 -18.70
N PHE A 244 10.97 4.06 -17.57
CA PHE A 244 10.47 3.67 -16.25
C PHE A 244 9.57 4.76 -15.69
N THR A 245 8.49 4.35 -15.06
CA THR A 245 7.53 5.23 -14.40
C THR A 245 7.19 4.67 -13.03
N GLU A 246 6.99 5.54 -12.06
CA GLU A 246 6.65 5.18 -10.69
C GLU A 246 5.30 5.79 -10.31
N ILE A 247 4.41 4.98 -9.74
CA ILE A 247 3.14 5.43 -9.19
C ILE A 247 3.39 5.93 -7.75
N LEU A 248 3.15 7.22 -7.52
CA LEU A 248 3.29 7.83 -6.20
C LEU A 248 2.00 7.75 -5.37
N GLY A 249 0.87 7.47 -6.01
CA GLY A 249 -0.45 7.36 -5.36
C GLY A 249 -1.26 8.67 -5.42
N PHE A 250 -1.92 9.02 -4.32
CA PHE A 250 -2.82 10.17 -4.23
C PHE A 250 -2.17 11.40 -3.59
N PHE A 251 -2.11 12.49 -4.37
CA PHE A 251 -1.91 13.84 -3.85
C PHE A 251 -3.17 14.37 -3.13
N PRO A 252 -3.09 15.49 -2.39
CA PRO A 252 -4.18 15.96 -1.53
C PRO A 252 -5.55 16.10 -2.22
N GLU A 253 -5.60 16.56 -3.47
CA GLU A 253 -6.87 16.68 -4.21
C GLU A 253 -7.46 15.30 -4.56
N GLN A 254 -6.62 14.35 -4.96
CA GLN A 254 -7.00 12.97 -5.24
C GLN A 254 -7.50 12.29 -3.97
N ARG A 255 -6.85 12.53 -2.81
CA ARG A 255 -7.34 12.02 -1.52
C ARG A 255 -8.77 12.50 -1.26
N ARG A 256 -9.05 13.80 -1.42
CA ARG A 256 -10.43 14.33 -1.27
C ARG A 256 -11.41 13.66 -2.24
N CYS A 257 -11.05 13.62 -3.52
CA CYS A 257 -11.88 13.04 -4.58
C CYS A 257 -12.21 11.56 -4.32
N TYR A 258 -11.23 10.79 -3.83
CA TYR A 258 -11.43 9.38 -3.48
C TYR A 258 -12.50 9.21 -2.39
N PHE A 259 -12.41 9.99 -1.31
CA PHE A 259 -13.37 9.91 -0.21
C PHE A 259 -14.77 10.33 -0.65
N GLU A 260 -14.89 11.43 -1.38
CA GLU A 260 -16.18 11.86 -1.95
C GLU A 260 -16.79 10.74 -2.80
N LYS A 261 -16.02 10.18 -3.75
CA LYS A 261 -16.45 9.06 -4.58
C LYS A 261 -16.81 7.82 -3.78
N PHE A 262 -16.04 7.47 -2.73
CA PHE A 262 -16.28 6.31 -1.89
C PHE A 262 -17.64 6.35 -1.18
N TYR A 263 -18.08 7.53 -0.76
CA TYR A 263 -19.38 7.71 -0.11
C TYR A 263 -20.48 8.20 -1.08
N GLY A 264 -20.26 8.11 -2.40
CA GLY A 264 -21.26 8.45 -3.41
C GLY A 264 -21.51 9.95 -3.55
N GLN A 265 -20.47 10.77 -3.37
CA GLN A 265 -20.50 12.24 -3.44
C GLN A 265 -21.50 12.88 -2.47
N THR A 266 -21.64 12.28 -1.28
CA THR A 266 -22.55 12.76 -0.23
C THR A 266 -21.83 13.66 0.77
N ALA A 267 -22.60 14.43 1.54
CA ALA A 267 -22.07 15.20 2.67
C ALA A 267 -21.37 14.32 3.72
N GLU A 268 -21.68 13.02 3.77
CA GLU A 268 -20.98 12.05 4.61
C GLU A 268 -19.52 11.90 4.22
N GLY A 269 -19.23 11.78 2.91
CA GLY A 269 -17.86 11.68 2.41
C GLY A 269 -17.00 12.87 2.79
N GLN A 270 -17.55 14.08 2.73
CA GLN A 270 -16.85 15.30 3.17
C GLN A 270 -16.57 15.30 4.67
N ARG A 271 -17.51 14.83 5.50
CA ARG A 271 -17.31 14.72 6.96
C ARG A 271 -16.22 13.71 7.32
N VAL A 272 -16.23 12.56 6.65
CA VAL A 272 -15.19 11.53 6.84
C VAL A 272 -13.83 12.07 6.41
N TYR A 273 -13.75 12.69 5.23
CA TYR A 273 -12.51 13.31 4.76
C TYR A 273 -11.99 14.39 5.74
N ASN A 274 -12.86 15.29 6.20
CA ASN A 274 -12.47 16.34 7.15
C ASN A 274 -11.97 15.76 8.48
N HIS A 275 -12.63 14.70 8.99
CA HIS A 275 -12.16 14.00 10.19
C HIS A 275 -10.76 13.43 9.99
N VAL A 276 -10.51 12.78 8.85
CA VAL A 276 -9.23 12.13 8.55
C VAL A 276 -8.14 13.16 8.33
N ARG A 277 -8.42 14.20 7.55
CA ARG A 277 -7.49 15.33 7.32
C ARG A 277 -7.13 16.02 8.63
N GLY A 278 -8.06 16.14 9.58
CA GLY A 278 -7.80 16.71 10.90
C GLY A 278 -6.90 15.86 11.80
N HIS A 279 -6.61 14.61 11.43
CA HIS A 279 -5.73 13.70 12.17
C HIS A 279 -4.57 13.24 11.27
N GLY A 280 -3.43 13.93 11.32
CA GLY A 280 -2.28 13.71 10.44
C GLY A 280 -1.85 12.23 10.31
N THR A 281 -1.83 11.49 11.42
CA THR A 281 -1.45 10.06 11.43
C THR A 281 -2.37 9.17 10.58
N LEU A 282 -3.66 9.51 10.48
CA LEU A 282 -4.59 8.81 9.59
C LEU A 282 -4.44 9.31 8.15
N TYR A 283 -4.24 10.61 7.96
CA TYR A 283 -4.19 11.23 6.63
C TYR A 283 -2.93 10.86 5.83
N THR A 284 -1.79 10.66 6.49
CA THR A 284 -0.51 10.51 5.78
C THR A 284 -0.43 9.25 4.95
N LEU A 285 -0.94 8.13 5.44
CA LEU A 285 -0.98 6.88 4.67
C LEU A 285 -2.02 6.91 3.54
N CYS A 286 -2.87 7.95 3.44
CA CYS A 286 -3.86 8.11 2.37
C CYS A 286 -3.26 8.42 0.99
N PHE A 287 -1.93 8.55 0.82
CA PHE A 287 -1.36 8.47 -0.52
C PHE A 287 -1.61 7.09 -1.16
N ASN A 288 -1.70 6.02 -0.35
CA ASN A 288 -1.94 4.67 -0.82
C ASN A 288 -3.46 4.40 -0.97
N PRO A 289 -3.95 4.05 -2.18
CA PRO A 289 -5.37 3.78 -2.40
C PRO A 289 -5.93 2.59 -1.59
N SER A 290 -5.16 1.52 -1.39
CA SER A 290 -5.58 0.40 -0.54
C SER A 290 -5.76 0.81 0.91
N TYR A 291 -4.90 1.70 1.43
CA TYR A 291 -5.08 2.27 2.75
C TYR A 291 -6.34 3.14 2.85
N CYS A 292 -6.60 3.98 1.83
CA CYS A 292 -7.85 4.76 1.77
C CYS A 292 -9.09 3.85 1.80
N TRP A 293 -9.05 2.72 1.09
CA TRP A 293 -10.14 1.74 1.10
C TRP A 293 -10.34 1.13 2.49
N ILE A 294 -9.26 0.68 3.17
CA ILE A 294 -9.31 0.16 4.54
C ILE A 294 -9.95 1.18 5.46
N LEU A 295 -9.49 2.42 5.36
CA LEU A 295 -9.90 3.50 6.23
C LEU A 295 -11.37 3.86 6.03
N CYS A 296 -11.83 4.08 4.79
CA CYS A 296 -13.23 4.40 4.52
C CYS A 296 -14.15 3.24 4.95
N SER A 297 -13.74 2.00 4.70
CA SER A 297 -14.49 0.81 5.10
C SER A 297 -14.58 0.64 6.62
N ALA A 298 -13.56 1.05 7.36
CA ALA A 298 -13.60 1.07 8.82
C ALA A 298 -14.52 2.17 9.36
N LEU A 299 -14.48 3.37 8.75
CA LEU A 299 -15.20 4.57 9.18
C LEU A 299 -16.68 4.61 8.80
N GLU A 300 -17.13 3.84 7.80
CA GLU A 300 -18.53 3.82 7.34
C GLU A 300 -19.54 3.68 8.50
N GLY A 301 -19.26 2.81 9.47
CA GLY A 301 -20.13 2.62 10.64
C GLY A 301 -20.10 3.74 11.70
N CYS A 302 -19.13 4.64 11.66
CA CYS A 302 -18.98 5.76 12.61
C CYS A 302 -19.78 7.00 12.19
N PHE A 303 -19.97 7.20 10.88
CA PHE A 303 -20.62 8.39 10.31
C PHE A 303 -22.05 8.13 9.79
N ASP A 304 -22.49 6.86 9.78
CA ASP A 304 -23.85 6.47 9.41
C ASP A 304 -24.90 6.99 10.40
N GLN A 305 -25.60 8.07 9.99
CA GLN A 305 -26.65 8.73 10.77
C GLN A 305 -27.95 7.90 10.86
N ARG A 306 -28.09 6.80 10.10
CA ARG A 306 -29.31 5.97 10.07
C ARG A 306 -29.38 4.97 11.23
N LYS A 307 -28.29 4.80 11.99
CA LYS A 307 -28.24 3.90 13.15
C LYS A 307 -28.76 4.58 14.41
N ARG A 308 -29.61 3.84 15.15
CA ARG A 308 -30.40 4.25 16.33
C ARG A 308 -29.69 5.25 17.26
N GLY A 309 -30.34 6.39 17.49
CA GLY A 309 -30.03 7.33 18.57
C GLY A 309 -29.04 8.46 18.25
N GLY A 310 -28.58 8.61 17.01
CA GLY A 310 -27.76 9.75 16.57
C GLY A 310 -26.34 9.83 17.17
N LYS A 311 -25.94 8.87 18.01
CA LYS A 311 -24.59 8.75 18.57
C LYS A 311 -23.90 7.53 17.94
N GLY A 312 -23.31 7.74 16.76
CA GLY A 312 -22.38 6.78 16.16
C GLY A 312 -21.21 6.49 17.10
N ARG A 313 -20.50 5.38 16.87
CA ARG A 313 -19.26 5.09 17.59
C ARG A 313 -18.26 6.23 17.35
N PRO A 314 -17.50 6.70 18.37
CA PRO A 314 -16.47 7.72 18.15
C PRO A 314 -15.49 7.25 17.06
N PRO A 315 -15.20 8.09 16.07
CA PRO A 315 -14.28 7.74 15.01
C PRO A 315 -12.83 7.63 15.56
N PRO A 316 -12.03 6.67 15.05
CA PRO A 316 -10.64 6.51 15.43
C PRO A 316 -9.84 7.78 15.15
N ARG A 317 -8.86 8.06 16.01
CA ARG A 317 -7.88 9.16 15.87
C ARG A 317 -6.46 8.67 15.62
N THR A 318 -6.20 7.39 15.91
CA THR A 318 -4.90 6.75 15.78
C THR A 318 -4.98 5.57 14.80
N ILE A 319 -3.84 5.19 14.21
CA ILE A 319 -3.84 4.03 13.30
C ILE A 319 -4.20 2.75 14.05
N THR A 320 -3.80 2.61 15.32
CA THR A 320 -4.16 1.42 16.12
C THR A 320 -5.67 1.29 16.30
N GLN A 321 -6.37 2.40 16.59
CA GLN A 321 -7.83 2.41 16.71
C GLN A 321 -8.49 2.09 15.37
N LEU A 322 -7.95 2.61 14.27
CA LEU A 322 -8.45 2.35 12.91
C LEU A 322 -8.37 0.86 12.58
N PHE A 323 -7.20 0.23 12.74
CA PHE A 323 -7.02 -1.19 12.42
C PHE A 323 -7.76 -2.10 13.41
N SER A 324 -7.89 -1.71 14.67
CA SER A 324 -8.76 -2.40 15.64
C SER A 324 -10.22 -2.40 15.17
N LEU A 325 -10.71 -1.27 14.67
CA LEU A 325 -12.07 -1.13 14.13
C LEU A 325 -12.24 -1.93 12.83
N PHE A 326 -11.29 -1.80 11.89
CA PHE A 326 -11.29 -2.55 10.63
C PHE A 326 -11.35 -4.06 10.87
N LEU A 327 -10.50 -4.56 11.76
CA LEU A 327 -10.45 -5.98 12.10
C LEU A 327 -11.73 -6.44 12.82
N ALA A 328 -12.26 -5.65 13.75
CA ALA A 328 -13.52 -5.95 14.42
C ALA A 328 -14.68 -6.06 13.42
N ASN A 329 -14.70 -5.16 12.43
CA ASN A 329 -15.64 -5.19 11.33
C ASN A 329 -15.46 -6.50 10.54
N LEU A 330 -14.23 -6.83 10.10
CA LEU A 330 -13.93 -8.06 9.36
C LEU A 330 -14.41 -9.31 10.14
N LEU A 331 -14.09 -9.40 11.43
CA LEU A 331 -14.48 -10.52 12.27
C LEU A 331 -15.99 -10.65 12.49
N THR A 332 -16.74 -9.55 12.46
CA THR A 332 -18.21 -9.56 12.53
C THR A 332 -18.82 -10.27 11.31
N ASN A 333 -18.24 -10.07 10.13
CA ASN A 333 -18.72 -10.67 8.89
C ASN A 333 -18.26 -12.13 8.68
N HIS A 334 -17.01 -12.45 9.07
CA HIS A 334 -16.46 -13.79 8.97
C HIS A 334 -16.81 -14.67 10.20
N ALA A 335 -17.60 -14.12 11.14
CA ALA A 335 -17.99 -14.73 12.40
C ALA A 335 -18.64 -16.11 12.29
N ARG A 336 -19.32 -16.40 11.17
CA ARG A 336 -20.09 -17.63 10.97
C ARG A 336 -19.22 -18.86 10.71
N TYR A 337 -17.92 -18.68 10.43
CA TYR A 337 -17.07 -19.72 9.86
C TYR A 337 -15.91 -20.17 10.78
N ALA A 338 -15.75 -19.57 11.96
CA ALA A 338 -14.68 -19.95 12.89
C ALA A 338 -15.23 -20.22 14.30
N ALA A 339 -15.32 -21.49 14.68
CA ALA A 339 -15.67 -21.93 16.04
C ALA A 339 -14.66 -21.44 17.11
N HIS A 340 -13.43 -21.09 16.70
CA HIS A 340 -12.35 -20.66 17.60
C HIS A 340 -11.62 -19.39 17.11
N LYS A 341 -12.37 -18.29 16.91
CA LYS A 341 -11.85 -17.00 16.39
C LYS A 341 -10.55 -16.55 17.04
N THR A 342 -10.45 -16.50 18.36
CA THR A 342 -9.24 -16.06 19.08
C THR A 342 -8.02 -16.95 18.77
N ARG A 343 -8.21 -18.26 18.63
CA ARG A 343 -7.12 -19.20 18.32
C ARG A 343 -6.63 -19.02 16.89
N SER A 344 -7.53 -18.88 15.93
CA SER A 344 -7.18 -18.59 14.53
C SER A 344 -6.51 -17.23 14.41
N MET A 345 -7.01 -16.22 15.13
CA MET A 345 -6.40 -14.89 15.21
C MET A 345 -4.98 -14.95 15.78
N LEU A 346 -4.75 -15.71 16.85
CA LEU A 346 -3.41 -15.87 17.41
C LEU A 346 -2.43 -16.49 16.40
N ARG A 347 -2.88 -17.51 15.66
CA ARG A 347 -2.05 -18.21 14.65
C ARG A 347 -1.70 -17.32 13.46
N ILE A 348 -2.67 -16.63 12.86
CA ILE A 348 -2.40 -15.71 11.74
C ILE A 348 -1.56 -14.50 12.19
N SER A 349 -1.78 -14.01 13.43
CA SER A 349 -0.98 -12.95 14.03
C SER A 349 0.48 -13.37 14.23
N LYS A 350 0.71 -14.62 14.67
CA LYS A 350 2.06 -15.17 14.78
C LYS A 350 2.76 -15.26 13.44
N MET A 351 2.07 -15.73 12.40
CA MET A 351 2.61 -15.79 11.03
C MET A 351 2.96 -14.38 10.53
N ALA A 352 2.07 -13.41 10.76
CA ALA A 352 2.32 -12.01 10.42
C ALA A 352 3.59 -11.47 11.11
N PHE A 353 3.77 -11.78 12.40
CA PHE A 353 4.98 -11.41 13.14
C PHE A 353 6.24 -12.07 12.58
N THR A 354 6.21 -13.37 12.26
CA THR A 354 7.35 -14.02 11.60
C THR A 354 7.70 -13.36 10.28
N GLY A 355 6.69 -12.90 9.54
CA GLY A 355 6.88 -12.15 8.31
C GLY A 355 7.52 -10.78 8.54
N VAL A 356 7.02 -9.97 9.49
CA VAL A 356 7.64 -8.67 9.82
C VAL A 356 9.10 -8.85 10.26
N ARG A 357 9.37 -9.82 11.13
CA ARG A 357 10.74 -10.11 11.62
C ARG A 357 11.69 -10.56 10.50
N ALA A 358 11.19 -11.29 9.51
CA ALA A 358 11.99 -11.78 8.38
C ALA A 358 11.91 -10.90 7.13
N ARG A 359 11.16 -9.78 7.17
CA ARG A 359 10.78 -8.97 5.99
C ARG A 359 10.12 -9.79 4.89
N HIS A 360 9.40 -10.83 5.28
CA HIS A 360 8.68 -11.70 4.39
C HIS A 360 7.28 -11.15 4.16
N LEU A 361 6.99 -10.76 2.92
CA LEU A 361 5.67 -10.25 2.47
C LEU A 361 4.80 -11.35 1.85
N VAL A 362 5.45 -12.42 1.41
CA VAL A 362 4.84 -13.59 0.81
C VAL A 362 4.89 -14.74 1.83
N PHE A 363 4.00 -15.70 1.71
CA PHE A 363 3.92 -16.88 2.58
C PHE A 363 3.49 -18.05 1.71
N TYR A 364 3.90 -19.26 2.05
CA TYR A 364 3.56 -20.46 1.30
C TYR A 364 2.67 -21.39 2.10
N GLN A 365 2.16 -22.44 1.43
CA GLN A 365 1.44 -23.52 2.09
C GLN A 365 2.20 -24.11 3.30
N LYS A 366 3.54 -24.13 3.24
CA LYS A 366 4.38 -24.58 4.36
C LYS A 366 4.28 -23.63 5.56
N ASP A 367 4.36 -22.32 5.35
CA ASP A 367 4.22 -21.34 6.43
C ASP A 367 2.84 -21.43 7.11
N LEU A 368 1.78 -21.65 6.32
CA LEU A 368 0.44 -21.90 6.85
C LEU A 368 0.43 -23.16 7.73
N LYS A 369 0.99 -24.27 7.24
CA LYS A 369 1.09 -25.54 8.00
C LYS A 369 1.90 -25.38 9.29
N ASP A 370 3.04 -24.70 9.23
CA ASP A 370 3.92 -24.44 10.37
C ASP A 370 3.21 -23.64 11.47
N HIS A 371 2.30 -22.74 11.07
CA HIS A 371 1.44 -21.96 11.97
C HIS A 371 0.10 -22.65 12.29
N ARG A 372 -0.14 -23.87 11.81
CA ARG A 372 -1.39 -24.64 11.97
C ARG A 372 -2.60 -23.89 11.43
N LEU A 373 -2.44 -23.25 10.28
CA LEU A 373 -3.46 -22.56 9.52
C LEU A 373 -3.86 -23.41 8.31
N GLU A 374 -5.16 -23.42 8.02
CA GLU A 374 -5.72 -24.09 6.85
C GLU A 374 -6.48 -23.06 6.01
N SER A 375 -6.33 -23.14 4.69
CA SER A 375 -7.06 -22.32 3.74
C SER A 375 -8.56 -22.41 4.04
N SER A 376 -9.15 -21.27 4.38
CA SER A 376 -10.52 -21.19 4.86
C SER A 376 -11.12 -19.84 4.50
N GLN A 377 -12.46 -19.76 4.49
CA GLN A 377 -13.16 -18.50 4.28
C GLN A 377 -12.86 -17.45 5.37
N PHE A 378 -12.27 -17.87 6.49
CA PHE A 378 -11.71 -16.97 7.49
C PHE A 378 -10.40 -16.33 6.98
N LEU A 379 -9.44 -17.13 6.52
CA LEU A 379 -8.12 -16.64 6.06
C LEU A 379 -8.21 -15.79 4.80
N SER A 380 -9.14 -16.08 3.89
CA SER A 380 -9.33 -15.28 2.67
C SER A 380 -9.83 -13.85 2.94
N GLY A 381 -10.30 -13.56 4.15
CA GLY A 381 -10.58 -12.18 4.58
C GLY A 381 -9.33 -11.36 4.91
N PHE A 382 -8.17 -12.01 5.06
CA PHE A 382 -6.89 -11.39 5.47
C PHE A 382 -5.78 -11.54 4.44
N LEU A 383 -5.82 -12.64 3.68
CA LEU A 383 -4.79 -13.06 2.75
C LEU A 383 -5.33 -13.05 1.32
N MET A 384 -4.50 -12.56 0.40
CA MET A 384 -4.63 -12.79 -1.04
C MET A 384 -3.83 -14.04 -1.42
N GLU A 385 -4.41 -14.89 -2.25
CA GLU A 385 -3.75 -16.08 -2.80
C GLU A 385 -3.22 -15.76 -4.21
N PHE A 386 -2.02 -16.24 -4.53
CA PHE A 386 -1.39 -16.14 -5.86
C PHE A 386 -0.35 -17.26 -6.07
N MET A 387 0.13 -17.44 -7.29
CA MET A 387 1.16 -18.45 -7.60
C MET A 387 2.53 -17.80 -7.68
N GLU A 388 3.54 -18.39 -7.03
CA GLU A 388 4.93 -17.94 -7.04
C GLU A 388 5.88 -19.12 -7.35
N ARG A 389 7.05 -18.89 -7.93
CA ARG A 389 8.02 -19.98 -8.22
C ARG A 389 9.35 -19.75 -7.53
N ASP A 390 9.93 -20.87 -7.08
CA ASP A 390 11.31 -20.97 -6.61
C ASP A 390 11.96 -22.23 -7.24
N LEU A 391 13.17 -22.07 -7.81
CA LEU A 391 14.02 -23.09 -8.45
C LEU A 391 13.26 -24.29 -9.06
N GLY A 392 12.46 -24.04 -10.11
CA GLY A 392 11.82 -25.10 -10.87
C GLY A 392 10.43 -25.54 -10.38
N SER A 393 9.97 -25.15 -9.19
CA SER A 393 8.65 -25.53 -8.64
C SER A 393 7.71 -24.33 -8.46
N SER A 394 6.50 -24.39 -9.04
CA SER A 394 5.45 -23.40 -8.79
C SER A 394 4.70 -23.76 -7.51
N ARG A 395 4.53 -22.80 -6.61
CA ARG A 395 3.96 -22.98 -5.28
C ARG A 395 2.85 -21.96 -5.06
N LEU A 396 1.77 -22.42 -4.44
CA LEU A 396 0.72 -21.54 -3.96
C LEU A 396 1.30 -20.65 -2.85
N ALA A 397 1.17 -19.35 -3.06
CA ALA A 397 1.67 -18.28 -2.23
C ALA A 397 0.52 -17.38 -1.74
N PHE A 398 0.77 -16.70 -0.64
CA PHE A 398 -0.19 -15.89 0.10
C PHE A 398 0.46 -14.56 0.50
N SER A 399 -0.26 -13.45 0.45
CA SER A 399 0.19 -12.17 1.01
C SER A 399 -0.94 -11.53 1.78
N PHE A 400 -0.64 -10.74 2.81
CA PHE A 400 -1.68 -9.96 3.47
C PHE A 400 -2.26 -8.91 2.51
N LEU A 401 -3.55 -8.59 2.68
CA LEU A 401 -4.24 -7.56 1.88
C LEU A 401 -3.46 -6.23 1.78
N HIS A 402 -2.71 -5.89 2.84
CA HIS A 402 -1.84 -4.73 2.91
C HIS A 402 -0.75 -4.94 3.98
N LEU A 403 0.45 -4.38 3.79
CA LEU A 403 1.56 -4.50 4.75
C LEU A 403 1.17 -4.02 6.16
N THR A 404 0.46 -2.89 6.26
CA THR A 404 0.02 -2.39 7.58
C THR A 404 -0.95 -3.33 8.30
N ILE A 405 -1.69 -4.20 7.58
CA ILE A 405 -2.50 -5.25 8.20
C ILE A 405 -1.60 -6.33 8.79
N GLN A 406 -0.55 -6.73 8.06
CA GLN A 406 0.45 -7.66 8.56
C GLN A 406 1.15 -7.11 9.81
N GLU A 407 1.58 -5.85 9.81
CA GLU A 407 2.23 -5.21 10.95
C GLU A 407 1.30 -5.07 12.16
N TYR A 408 0.02 -4.73 11.93
CA TYR A 408 -0.98 -4.68 12.98
C TYR A 408 -1.22 -6.05 13.61
N LEU A 409 -1.38 -7.09 12.78
CA LEU A 409 -1.55 -8.47 13.27
C LEU A 409 -0.29 -8.96 13.99
N ALA A 410 0.91 -8.59 13.52
CA ALA A 410 2.16 -8.88 14.20
C ALA A 410 2.18 -8.28 15.61
N ALA A 411 1.78 -7.02 15.79
CA ALA A 411 1.69 -6.39 17.10
C ALA A 411 0.60 -7.05 17.97
N LEU A 412 -0.53 -7.41 17.35
CA LEU A 412 -1.66 -8.07 18.02
C LEU A 412 -1.26 -9.43 18.62
N TYR A 413 -0.33 -10.17 18.01
CA TYR A 413 0.19 -11.45 18.53
C TYR A 413 0.65 -11.34 19.99
N PHE A 414 1.38 -10.27 20.33
CA PHE A 414 1.97 -10.08 21.65
C PHE A 414 0.95 -9.73 22.73
N VAL A 415 -0.16 -9.11 22.34
CA VAL A 415 -1.26 -8.78 23.28
C VAL A 415 -2.35 -9.85 23.30
N LEU A 416 -2.40 -10.77 22.33
CA LEU A 416 -3.37 -11.88 22.30
C LEU A 416 -3.00 -13.05 23.22
N GLY A 417 -1.71 -13.22 23.54
CA GLY A 417 -1.27 -14.29 24.45
C GLY A 417 0.06 -14.94 24.10
N SER A 418 1.02 -14.21 23.50
CA SER A 418 2.41 -14.68 23.43
C SER A 418 3.04 -14.79 24.83
N LYS A 419 4.20 -15.43 24.93
CA LYS A 419 5.00 -15.40 26.16
C LYS A 419 5.57 -14.00 26.38
N VAL A 420 5.66 -13.57 27.63
CA VAL A 420 6.22 -12.24 27.98
C VAL A 420 7.72 -12.17 27.67
N GLU A 421 8.40 -13.30 27.76
CA GLU A 421 9.82 -13.45 27.48
C GLU A 421 10.09 -13.20 25.98
N GLU A 422 9.24 -13.74 25.10
CA GLU A 422 9.30 -13.52 23.65
C GLU A 422 9.09 -12.04 23.32
N LEU A 423 8.16 -11.37 24.01
CA LEU A 423 7.96 -9.92 23.87
C LEU A 423 9.22 -9.13 24.25
N LYS A 424 9.85 -9.44 25.40
CA LYS A 424 11.08 -8.76 25.84
C LYS A 424 12.22 -8.92 24.84
N GLU A 425 12.40 -10.10 24.29
CA GLU A 425 13.41 -10.38 23.25
C GLU A 425 13.20 -9.49 22.02
N VAL A 426 11.96 -9.44 21.52
CA VAL A 426 11.61 -8.65 20.34
C VAL A 426 11.76 -7.16 20.60
N LEU A 427 11.36 -6.67 21.77
CA LEU A 427 11.60 -5.27 22.15
C LEU A 427 13.09 -4.91 22.20
N GLY A 428 13.97 -5.87 22.54
CA GLY A 428 15.41 -5.71 22.41
C GLY A 428 15.86 -5.61 20.95
N GLN A 429 15.34 -6.47 20.07
CA GLN A 429 15.62 -6.43 18.62
C GLN A 429 15.17 -5.12 17.97
N VAL A 430 14.00 -4.59 18.37
CA VAL A 430 13.48 -3.30 17.87
C VAL A 430 14.47 -2.16 18.14
N VAL A 431 15.13 -2.16 19.30
CA VAL A 431 16.07 -1.09 19.67
C VAL A 431 17.33 -1.12 18.81
N LEU A 432 17.78 -2.31 18.41
CA LEU A 432 18.99 -2.53 17.63
C LEU A 432 18.78 -2.43 16.11
N CYS A 433 17.53 -2.30 15.67
CA CYS A 433 17.16 -2.39 14.27
C CYS A 433 17.04 -1.00 13.64
N GLU A 434 17.95 -0.69 12.72
CA GLU A 434 18.04 0.63 12.07
C GLU A 434 17.27 0.70 10.73
N ASP A 435 16.81 -0.45 10.23
CA ASP A 435 16.24 -0.58 8.90
C ASP A 435 14.75 -0.15 8.79
N GLY A 436 14.17 0.29 9.91
CA GLY A 436 12.79 0.81 10.01
C GLY A 436 11.68 -0.24 10.00
N ARG A 437 11.98 -1.54 9.87
CA ARG A 437 10.94 -2.61 9.73
C ARG A 437 9.97 -2.73 10.90
N TYR A 438 10.35 -2.21 12.07
CA TYR A 438 9.52 -2.25 13.27
C TYR A 438 8.80 -0.94 13.56
N GLU A 439 8.92 0.08 12.72
CA GLU A 439 8.41 1.42 13.05
C GLU A 439 6.88 1.43 13.24
N ILE A 440 6.13 0.94 12.25
CA ILE A 440 4.66 0.84 12.33
C ILE A 440 4.24 -0.26 13.32
N PHE A 441 4.99 -1.36 13.40
CA PHE A 441 4.79 -2.41 14.39
C PHE A 441 4.84 -1.87 15.83
N SER A 442 5.85 -1.05 16.18
CA SER A 442 6.03 -0.47 17.51
C SER A 442 4.94 0.53 17.86
N ARG A 443 4.48 1.30 16.86
CA ARG A 443 3.30 2.18 16.97
C ARG A 443 2.06 1.39 17.36
N PHE A 444 1.76 0.30 16.63
CA PHE A 444 0.63 -0.57 16.96
C PHE A 444 0.76 -1.25 18.33
N LEU A 445 1.95 -1.76 18.67
CA LEU A 445 2.21 -2.41 19.95
C LEU A 445 1.94 -1.44 21.12
N SER A 446 2.41 -0.20 20.98
CA SER A 446 2.18 0.87 21.96
C SER A 446 0.71 1.26 22.04
N GLY A 447 0.02 1.38 20.91
CA GLY A 447 -1.41 1.67 20.90
C GLY A 447 -2.27 0.57 21.53
N LEU A 448 -1.94 -0.70 21.30
CA LEU A 448 -2.65 -1.86 21.85
C LEU A 448 -2.46 -2.01 23.36
N SER A 449 -1.48 -1.32 23.97
CA SER A 449 -1.28 -1.31 25.42
C SER A 449 -2.43 -0.63 26.19
N LYS A 450 -3.24 0.21 25.51
CA LYS A 450 -4.42 0.85 26.10
C LYS A 450 -5.70 0.11 25.67
N PRO A 451 -6.46 -0.50 26.61
CA PRO A 451 -7.69 -1.25 26.31
C PRO A 451 -8.72 -0.48 25.47
N ALA A 452 -8.83 0.84 25.68
CA ALA A 452 -9.76 1.69 24.94
C ALA A 452 -9.49 1.70 23.42
N ASN A 453 -8.23 1.51 23.00
CA ASN A 453 -7.84 1.53 21.59
C ASN A 453 -8.27 0.25 20.85
N SER A 454 -8.28 -0.89 21.55
CA SER A 454 -8.72 -2.20 21.06
C SER A 454 -10.17 -2.55 21.41
N ALA A 455 -10.92 -1.66 22.05
CA ALA A 455 -12.28 -1.93 22.53
C ALA A 455 -13.26 -2.39 21.43
N ALA A 456 -13.01 -2.06 20.16
CA ALA A 456 -13.74 -2.62 19.02
C ALA A 456 -13.60 -4.13 18.94
N LEU A 457 -12.33 -4.52 18.97
CA LEU A 457 -11.83 -5.83 18.65
C LEU A 457 -12.08 -6.77 19.82
N GLU A 458 -11.94 -6.27 21.05
CA GLU A 458 -12.27 -7.00 22.28
C GLU A 458 -13.74 -7.37 22.41
N LYS A 459 -14.66 -6.69 21.71
CA LYS A 459 -16.06 -7.14 21.60
C LYS A 459 -16.22 -8.33 20.65
N SER A 460 -15.40 -8.39 19.60
CA SER A 460 -15.42 -9.48 18.60
C SER A 460 -14.57 -10.68 19.02
N LEU A 461 -13.55 -10.44 19.85
CA LEU A 461 -12.71 -11.44 20.50
C LEU A 461 -13.13 -11.60 21.97
N ARG A 462 -12.40 -12.42 22.72
CA ARG A 462 -12.46 -12.38 24.20
C ARG A 462 -11.55 -11.24 24.68
N GLU A 463 -11.68 -10.84 25.94
CA GLU A 463 -10.84 -9.80 26.53
C GLU A 463 -9.34 -10.11 26.32
N LEU A 464 -8.57 -9.11 25.90
CA LEU A 464 -7.13 -9.25 25.66
C LEU A 464 -6.37 -9.30 26.99
N PRO A 465 -5.41 -10.23 27.16
CA PRO A 465 -4.52 -10.26 28.31
C PRO A 465 -3.84 -8.89 28.56
N ARG A 466 -3.85 -8.44 29.82
CA ARG A 466 -3.24 -7.15 30.21
C ARG A 466 -1.77 -7.24 30.60
N LYS A 467 -1.28 -8.43 30.97
CA LYS A 467 0.10 -8.64 31.42
C LYS A 467 1.18 -8.11 30.45
N PRO A 468 1.04 -8.27 29.12
CA PRO A 468 2.01 -7.70 28.16
C PRO A 468 2.06 -6.17 28.18
N CYS A 469 0.97 -5.49 28.54
CA CYS A 469 0.86 -4.03 28.45
C CYS A 469 1.90 -3.33 29.34
N CYS A 470 2.10 -3.79 30.58
CA CYS A 470 3.10 -3.18 31.48
C CYS A 470 4.51 -3.23 30.88
N VAL A 471 4.88 -4.35 30.25
CA VAL A 471 6.20 -4.52 29.64
C VAL A 471 6.40 -3.59 28.45
N ILE A 472 5.36 -3.40 27.63
CA ILE A 472 5.38 -2.46 26.50
C ILE A 472 5.56 -1.02 27.00
N LEU A 473 4.81 -0.63 28.04
CA LEU A 473 4.86 0.71 28.62
C LEU A 473 6.20 1.00 29.29
N ASP A 474 6.77 0.04 30.02
CA ASP A 474 8.09 0.15 30.64
C ASP A 474 9.18 0.31 29.58
N TRP A 475 9.12 -0.48 28.50
CA TRP A 475 10.04 -0.36 27.37
C TRP A 475 9.94 1.00 26.69
N LEU A 476 8.72 1.47 26.39
CA LEU A 476 8.50 2.75 25.74
C LEU A 476 9.03 3.91 26.61
N THR A 477 8.81 3.85 27.91
CA THR A 477 9.31 4.83 28.88
C THR A 477 10.84 4.88 28.86
N LYS A 478 11.50 3.71 28.95
CA LYS A 478 12.98 3.61 28.92
C LYS A 478 13.55 4.12 27.60
N ARG A 479 13.01 3.65 26.47
CA ARG A 479 13.46 4.06 25.13
C ARG A 479 13.37 5.57 24.94
N THR A 480 12.25 6.18 25.33
CA THR A 480 12.05 7.63 25.19
C THR A 480 13.07 8.42 26.01
N ARG A 481 13.27 8.04 27.28
CA ARG A 481 14.23 8.73 28.17
C ARG A 481 15.67 8.56 27.69
N GLU A 482 16.03 7.39 27.20
CA GLU A 482 17.37 7.13 26.68
C GLU A 482 17.63 7.88 25.36
N ALA A 483 16.63 8.00 24.48
CA ALA A 483 16.75 8.77 23.24
C ALA A 483 16.95 10.26 23.55
N ALA A 484 16.14 10.82 24.46
CA ALA A 484 16.27 12.20 24.92
C ALA A 484 17.65 12.45 25.56
N LYS A 485 18.13 11.56 26.44
CA LYS A 485 19.45 11.69 27.09
C LYS A 485 20.62 11.62 26.11
N ARG A 486 20.50 10.81 25.05
CA ARG A 486 21.56 10.63 24.04
C ARG A 486 21.56 11.70 22.94
N GLY A 487 20.53 12.55 22.89
CA GLY A 487 20.32 13.45 21.76
C GLY A 487 19.95 12.72 20.47
N ASP A 488 19.41 11.51 20.57
CA ASP A 488 18.93 10.73 19.41
C ASP A 488 17.56 11.27 18.96
N LYS A 489 17.59 12.21 18.03
CA LYS A 489 16.40 12.93 17.54
C LYS A 489 15.43 12.02 16.81
N GLN A 490 15.94 11.11 15.97
CA GLN A 490 15.12 10.18 15.21
C GLN A 490 14.46 9.15 16.14
N GLY A 491 15.23 8.58 17.07
CA GLY A 491 14.70 7.66 18.08
C GLY A 491 13.69 8.33 19.01
N LEU A 492 13.92 9.59 19.38
CA LEU A 492 12.98 10.40 20.16
C LEU A 492 11.67 10.60 19.39
N LEU A 493 11.74 11.04 18.13
CA LEU A 493 10.57 11.24 17.28
C LEU A 493 9.75 9.95 17.12
N GLN A 494 10.39 8.81 16.86
CA GLN A 494 9.73 7.51 16.81
C GLN A 494 9.05 7.14 18.13
N ALA A 495 9.66 7.47 19.27
CA ALA A 495 9.08 7.24 20.59
C ALA A 495 7.87 8.16 20.85
N LEU A 496 7.90 9.41 20.38
CA LEU A 496 6.75 10.32 20.43
C LEU A 496 5.57 9.80 19.61
N HIS A 497 5.81 9.21 18.43
CA HIS A 497 4.76 8.51 17.66
C HIS A 497 4.15 7.33 18.43
N CYS A 498 4.97 6.57 19.16
CA CYS A 498 4.48 5.47 19.99
C CYS A 498 3.65 5.97 21.19
N LEU A 499 4.06 7.08 21.82
CA LEU A 499 3.30 7.75 22.88
C LEU A 499 1.97 8.30 22.36
N PHE A 500 1.98 8.89 21.16
CA PHE A 500 0.77 9.30 20.44
C PHE A 500 -0.17 8.11 20.26
N GLU A 501 0.30 6.97 19.74
CA GLU A 501 -0.57 5.81 19.56
C GLU A 501 -1.10 5.24 20.88
N ALA A 502 -0.31 5.25 21.96
CA ALA A 502 -0.73 4.80 23.28
C ALA A 502 -1.90 5.65 23.83
N GLN A 503 -1.99 6.93 23.47
CA GLN A 503 -3.04 7.86 23.93
C GLN A 503 -3.17 7.90 25.46
N GLN A 504 -2.06 7.83 26.21
CA GLN A 504 -2.03 7.91 27.67
C GLN A 504 -1.27 9.17 28.13
N GLU A 505 -1.99 10.24 28.48
CA GLU A 505 -1.34 11.51 28.88
C GLU A 505 -0.46 11.35 30.13
N LYS A 506 -0.91 10.54 31.10
CA LYS A 506 -0.11 10.25 32.31
C LYS A 506 1.22 9.59 31.95
N LEU A 507 1.22 8.65 31.00
CA LEU A 507 2.44 8.01 30.52
C LEU A 507 3.40 9.03 29.92
N VAL A 508 2.89 10.00 29.14
CA VAL A 508 3.72 11.08 28.57
C VAL A 508 4.36 11.91 29.68
N ARG A 509 3.57 12.35 30.66
CA ARG A 509 4.04 13.13 31.81
C ARG A 509 5.09 12.37 32.62
N ASP A 510 4.83 11.11 32.93
CA ASP A 510 5.74 10.27 33.69
C ASP A 510 7.03 10.00 32.89
N THR A 511 6.94 9.87 31.56
CA THR A 511 8.08 9.55 30.70
C THR A 511 9.01 10.75 30.50
N LEU A 512 8.46 11.90 30.10
CA LEU A 512 9.23 13.11 29.79
C LEU A 512 9.62 13.89 31.05
N GLY A 513 8.78 13.85 32.09
CA GLY A 513 9.05 14.45 33.40
C GLY A 513 9.01 15.98 33.43
N PRO A 514 9.10 16.58 34.62
CA PRO A 514 9.26 18.03 34.77
C PRO A 514 10.62 18.46 34.21
N GLY A 515 10.67 19.59 33.48
CA GLY A 515 11.90 20.04 32.83
C GLY A 515 12.20 19.36 31.49
N ALA A 516 11.18 18.79 30.84
CA ALA A 516 11.35 18.15 29.54
C ALA A 516 11.93 19.15 28.52
N ALA A 517 13.06 18.76 27.91
CA ALA A 517 13.64 19.42 26.76
C ALA A 517 13.49 18.50 25.53
N ILE A 518 12.78 18.97 24.51
CA ILE A 518 12.54 18.24 23.26
C ILE A 518 13.33 18.93 22.16
N ASP A 519 14.47 18.35 21.78
CA ASP A 519 15.28 18.82 20.66
C ASP A 519 15.04 17.95 19.43
N LEU A 520 14.41 18.55 18.42
CA LEU A 520 14.20 17.98 17.09
C LEU A 520 14.81 18.89 16.00
N SER A 521 15.75 19.77 16.38
CA SER A 521 16.48 20.62 15.42
C SER A 521 17.26 19.77 14.42
N ALA A 522 17.47 20.31 13.22
CA ALA A 522 18.00 19.60 12.06
C ALA A 522 17.18 18.37 11.56
N HIS A 523 15.95 18.14 12.06
CA HIS A 523 15.02 17.13 11.54
C HIS A 523 13.83 17.81 10.82
N ASN A 524 13.54 17.36 9.59
CA ASN A 524 12.38 17.85 8.85
C ASN A 524 11.10 17.19 9.36
N LEU A 525 10.27 17.96 10.06
CA LEU A 525 9.00 17.47 10.59
C LEU A 525 7.90 17.57 9.53
N ASN A 526 7.30 16.43 9.20
CA ASN A 526 6.07 16.39 8.41
C ASN A 526 4.83 16.62 9.31
N PRO A 527 3.61 16.77 8.77
CA PRO A 527 2.40 16.97 9.57
C PRO A 527 2.10 15.86 10.60
N VAL A 528 2.53 14.61 10.37
CA VAL A 528 2.36 13.51 11.34
C VAL A 528 3.28 13.69 12.51
N ASP A 529 4.55 14.02 12.24
CA ASP A 529 5.54 14.31 13.27
C ASP A 529 5.04 15.45 14.16
N CYS A 530 4.53 16.50 13.53
CA CYS A 530 3.90 17.62 14.24
C CYS A 530 2.70 17.18 15.09
N SER A 531 1.87 16.25 14.62
CA SER A 531 0.74 15.71 15.40
C SER A 531 1.19 14.93 16.64
N ALA A 532 2.24 14.11 16.50
CA ALA A 532 2.80 13.33 17.61
C ALA A 532 3.48 14.24 18.65
N VAL A 533 4.25 15.23 18.18
CA VAL A 533 4.89 16.24 19.03
C VAL A 533 3.83 17.11 19.72
N ALA A 534 2.82 17.58 19.00
CA ALA A 534 1.71 18.35 19.56
C ALA A 534 1.00 17.62 20.69
N TYR A 535 0.74 16.31 20.52
CA TYR A 535 0.16 15.49 21.57
C TYR A 535 1.08 15.38 22.80
N ALA A 536 2.39 15.25 22.59
CA ALA A 536 3.36 15.21 23.68
C ALA A 536 3.39 16.54 24.45
N LEU A 537 3.56 17.67 23.76
CA LEU A 537 3.52 19.01 24.34
C LEU A 537 2.19 19.30 25.05
N GLY A 538 1.08 18.92 24.42
CA GLY A 538 -0.26 19.09 24.95
C GLY A 538 -0.53 18.28 26.23
N SER A 539 0.13 17.15 26.41
CA SER A 539 0.00 16.29 27.60
C SER A 539 0.79 16.79 28.81
N MET A 540 1.78 17.66 28.60
CA MET A 540 2.61 18.27 29.64
C MET A 540 1.97 19.54 30.21
N ASP A 541 2.28 19.87 31.46
CA ASP A 541 1.89 21.15 32.06
C ASP A 541 2.81 22.27 31.61
N THR A 542 4.12 22.03 31.66
CA THR A 542 5.17 22.93 31.20
C THR A 542 6.30 22.15 30.52
N VAL A 543 6.85 22.71 29.44
CA VAL A 543 8.01 22.18 28.72
C VAL A 543 9.14 23.21 28.83
N GLU A 544 10.35 22.78 29.19
CA GLU A 544 11.46 23.70 29.43
C GLU A 544 11.98 24.27 28.12
N ARG A 545 12.22 23.41 27.13
CA ARG A 545 12.68 23.81 25.81
C ARG A 545 12.07 22.92 24.74
N PHE A 546 11.61 23.52 23.66
CA PHE A 546 11.23 22.84 22.43
C PHE A 546 11.99 23.46 21.27
N ASP A 547 12.80 22.67 20.56
CA ASP A 547 13.62 23.16 19.44
C ASP A 547 13.23 22.42 18.15
N ALA A 548 12.71 23.16 17.18
CA ALA A 548 12.35 22.66 15.85
C ALA A 548 12.84 23.63 14.76
N SER A 549 13.96 24.32 15.04
CA SER A 549 14.58 25.38 14.22
C SER A 549 14.88 25.02 12.75
N SER A 550 14.81 23.74 12.37
CA SER A 550 14.90 23.30 10.97
C SER A 550 13.54 22.87 10.42
N SER A 551 12.97 23.70 9.55
CA SER A 551 11.89 23.40 8.59
C SER A 551 10.80 22.43 9.06
N ILE A 552 9.77 22.97 9.72
CA ILE A 552 8.42 22.41 9.61
C ILE A 552 8.02 22.56 8.14
N ALA A 553 7.98 21.44 7.43
CA ALA A 553 7.90 21.45 5.96
C ALA A 553 6.59 22.05 5.43
N GLN A 554 5.52 22.07 6.26
CA GLN A 554 4.16 22.39 5.80
C GLN A 554 3.37 23.17 6.87
N ARG A 555 2.59 24.16 6.41
CA ARG A 555 1.71 24.99 7.25
C ARG A 555 0.72 24.16 8.09
N GLU A 556 0.25 23.05 7.56
CA GLU A 556 -0.63 22.12 8.29
C GLU A 556 0.03 21.55 9.56
N GLY A 557 1.35 21.30 9.53
CA GLY A 557 2.10 20.86 10.70
C GLY A 557 2.18 21.94 11.80
N LEU A 558 2.36 23.20 11.41
CA LEU A 558 2.33 24.34 12.34
C LEU A 558 0.97 24.46 13.03
N ASP A 559 -0.13 24.31 12.30
CA ASP A 559 -1.48 24.42 12.87
C ASP A 559 -1.73 23.39 14.00
N HIS A 560 -1.08 22.23 13.94
CA HIS A 560 -1.11 21.23 15.01
C HIS A 560 -0.27 21.61 16.23
N LEU A 561 0.89 22.23 16.04
CA LEU A 561 1.83 22.58 17.12
C LEU A 561 1.43 23.87 17.85
N MET A 562 0.97 24.87 17.11
CA MET A 562 0.67 26.22 17.60
C MET A 562 -0.15 26.26 18.89
N PRO A 563 -1.22 25.45 19.09
CA PRO A 563 -2.01 25.47 20.31
C PRO A 563 -1.26 25.06 21.59
N HIS A 564 -0.09 24.44 21.45
CA HIS A 564 0.68 23.86 22.55
C HIS A 564 2.02 24.56 22.80
N LEU A 565 2.44 25.44 21.89
CA LEU A 565 3.71 26.18 22.02
C LEU A 565 3.73 27.11 23.24
N ASN A 566 2.56 27.62 23.67
CA ASN A 566 2.43 28.43 24.88
C ASN A 566 2.85 27.70 26.18
N LYS A 567 2.99 26.38 26.15
CA LYS A 567 3.48 25.57 27.28
C LYS A 567 5.00 25.49 27.34
N CYS A 568 5.71 25.94 26.31
CA CYS A 568 7.16 25.91 26.21
C CYS A 568 7.76 27.21 26.76
N LYS A 569 8.76 27.11 27.64
CA LYS A 569 9.47 28.30 28.15
C LYS A 569 10.45 28.86 27.13
N GLU A 570 11.17 27.98 26.45
CA GLU A 570 12.04 28.31 25.31
C GLU A 570 11.55 27.59 24.05
N ILE A 571 11.51 28.32 22.93
CA ILE A 571 11.19 27.79 21.60
C ILE A 571 12.35 28.15 20.67
N GLY A 572 12.97 27.12 20.09
CA GLY A 572 14.07 27.23 19.12
C GLY A 572 13.59 27.25 17.67
#